data_AF-A0A838ULU8-F1
#
_entry.id   AF-A0A838ULU8-F1
#
_cell.length_a   1.000
_cell.length_b   1.000
_cell.length_c   1.000
_cell.angle_alpha   90.00
_cell.angle_beta   90.00
_cell.angle_gamma   90.00
#
_symmetry.space_group_name_H-M   'P 1'
#
loop_
_entity.id
_entity.type
_entity.pdbx_description
1 polymer ?
#
loop_
_entity_poly.entity_id
_entity_poly.type
_entity_poly.pdbx_seq_one_letter_code
_entity_poly.pdbx_strand_id
1 'polypeptide(L)'
;MQQRVSDEAVRLFTISKWGWIKRQQTKFDTQERQTTREFVTGESHYYLGNRYPLDVEYHAGPPSVVIRNKKTMDLIVRLGSIIAQREHVLLEWYRHQLKGILPAIITKWETTIDVQVAEWGVKKMKTKWGTCNIAAQRIWLNLELIKKPQHCIEYVTAHELVHLLERHHNDRFNGFMTHFMPQWRHYRDDLNRAPLGHESWESQLSED
;
A
#
# COMPACT_ATOMS: atom_id res chain seq x y z
N MET A 1 -13.91 40.04 10.60
CA MET A 1 -12.92 38.95 10.72
C MET A 1 -13.48 37.91 11.69
N GLN A 2 -13.28 36.62 11.38
CA GLN A 2 -13.83 35.41 12.02
C GLN A 2 -15.29 35.04 11.70
N GLN A 3 -15.47 34.26 10.63
CA GLN A 3 -16.63 33.39 10.45
C GLN A 3 -16.50 32.21 11.41
N ARG A 4 -17.50 32.04 12.28
CA ARG A 4 -17.71 30.85 13.09
C ARG A 4 -18.16 29.71 12.18
N VAL A 5 -17.47 28.59 12.25
CA VAL A 5 -17.89 27.31 11.64
C VAL A 5 -19.17 26.87 12.34
N SER A 6 -20.22 26.58 11.59
CA SER A 6 -21.51 26.10 12.10
C SER A 6 -21.39 24.68 12.68
N ASP A 7 -21.98 24.45 13.85
CA ASP A 7 -22.05 23.17 14.58
C ASP A 7 -22.69 22.02 13.76
N GLU A 8 -23.32 22.32 12.63
CA GLU A 8 -23.84 21.33 11.67
C GLU A 8 -22.72 20.64 10.86
N ALA A 9 -21.63 21.35 10.57
CA ALA A 9 -20.45 20.80 9.89
C ALA A 9 -19.67 19.82 10.78
N VAL A 10 -19.76 19.99 12.10
CA VAL A 10 -19.14 19.09 13.09
C VAL A 10 -20.03 17.87 13.36
N ARG A 11 -21.36 18.00 13.26
CA ARG A 11 -22.29 16.87 13.37
C ARG A 11 -22.22 15.90 12.18
N LEU A 12 -22.03 16.41 10.95
CA LEU A 12 -21.81 15.56 9.75
C LEU A 12 -20.45 14.85 9.75
N PHE A 13 -19.46 15.35 10.48
CA PHE A 13 -18.19 14.66 10.72
C PHE A 13 -18.30 13.53 11.75
N THR A 14 -19.36 13.52 12.56
CA THR A 14 -19.49 12.64 13.72
C THR A 14 -20.39 11.42 13.45
N ILE A 15 -21.36 11.49 12.53
CA ILE A 15 -22.37 10.42 12.40
C ILE A 15 -21.87 9.17 11.63
N SER A 16 -20.86 9.27 10.75
CA SER A 16 -20.28 8.08 10.07
C SER A 16 -19.21 7.33 10.90
N LYS A 17 -18.82 7.88 12.07
CA LYS A 17 -17.72 7.34 12.90
C LYS A 17 -18.18 6.70 14.22
N TRP A 18 -19.44 6.80 14.63
CA TRP A 18 -19.89 6.27 15.93
C TRP A 18 -20.13 4.75 15.96
N GLY A 19 -20.58 4.15 14.85
CA GLY A 19 -20.60 2.68 14.72
C GLY A 19 -19.20 2.06 14.67
N TRP A 20 -18.23 2.83 14.18
CA TRP A 20 -16.81 2.48 14.03
C TRP A 20 -16.07 2.44 15.38
N ILE A 21 -16.27 3.42 16.27
CA ILE A 21 -15.59 3.48 17.58
C ILE A 21 -15.93 2.26 18.46
N LYS A 22 -17.20 1.83 18.49
CA LYS A 22 -17.65 0.68 19.31
C LYS A 22 -17.21 -0.69 18.77
N ARG A 23 -17.08 -0.84 17.44
CA ARG A 23 -16.57 -2.07 16.79
C ARG A 23 -15.04 -2.18 16.83
N GLN A 24 -14.34 -1.05 16.89
CA GLN A 24 -12.88 -1.04 17.05
C GLN A 24 -12.47 -1.47 18.46
N GLN A 25 -13.16 -1.02 19.52
CA GLN A 25 -12.82 -1.37 20.91
C GLN A 25 -12.90 -2.87 21.23
N THR A 26 -13.75 -3.65 20.57
CA THR A 26 -13.87 -5.10 20.80
C THR A 26 -12.90 -5.95 19.96
N LYS A 27 -12.29 -5.39 18.89
CA LYS A 27 -11.27 -6.08 18.09
C LYS A 27 -9.85 -5.94 18.62
N PHE A 28 -9.60 -4.97 19.50
CA PHE A 28 -8.28 -4.77 20.11
C PHE A 28 -7.90 -5.83 21.16
N ASP A 29 -8.86 -6.58 21.71
CA ASP A 29 -8.63 -7.45 22.87
C ASP A 29 -8.52 -8.96 22.53
N THR A 30 -8.79 -9.36 21.28
CA THR A 30 -8.92 -10.78 20.91
C THR A 30 -8.09 -11.23 19.70
N GLN A 31 -7.22 -10.40 19.14
CA GLN A 31 -6.43 -10.78 17.95
C GLN A 31 -4.93 -10.81 18.24
N GLU A 32 -4.29 -11.93 17.88
CA GLU A 32 -2.86 -12.18 18.04
C GLU A 32 -2.03 -11.06 17.40
N ARG A 33 -1.34 -10.31 18.26
CA ARG A 33 -0.41 -9.25 17.88
C ARG A 33 0.67 -9.87 17.00
N GLN A 34 0.91 -9.29 15.84
CA GLN A 34 2.07 -9.66 15.02
C GLN A 34 3.33 -9.53 15.86
N THR A 35 4.16 -10.56 15.82
CA THR A 35 5.51 -10.47 16.38
C THR A 35 6.28 -9.39 15.64
N THR A 36 7.06 -8.61 16.39
CA THR A 36 8.00 -7.63 15.83
C THR A 36 8.92 -8.34 14.83
N ARG A 37 9.10 -7.76 13.64
CA ARG A 37 9.96 -8.31 12.59
C ARG A 37 11.43 -8.19 13.00
N GLU A 38 12.16 -9.29 12.99
CA GLU A 38 13.56 -9.34 13.46
C GLU A 38 14.56 -9.44 12.31
N PHE A 39 14.08 -9.65 11.09
CA PHE A 39 14.84 -9.74 9.83
C PHE A 39 15.93 -10.81 9.92
N VAL A 40 15.57 -11.98 10.46
CA VAL A 40 16.46 -13.13 10.68
C VAL A 40 16.23 -14.24 9.65
N THR A 41 17.23 -15.12 9.47
CA THR A 41 17.11 -16.29 8.59
C THR A 41 15.89 -17.15 8.97
N GLY A 42 15.13 -17.58 7.97
CA GLY A 42 13.88 -18.32 8.11
C GLY A 42 12.62 -17.46 8.26
N GLU A 43 12.77 -16.16 8.55
CA GLU A 43 11.62 -15.25 8.61
C GLU A 43 10.95 -15.11 7.25
N SER A 44 9.61 -15.18 7.20
CA SER A 44 8.87 -15.05 5.93
C SER A 44 8.66 -13.59 5.54
N HIS A 45 9.12 -13.25 4.33
CA HIS A 45 8.86 -11.99 3.64
C HIS A 45 8.11 -12.22 2.33
N TYR A 46 7.49 -11.17 1.79
CA TYR A 46 6.66 -11.26 0.60
C TYR A 46 7.17 -10.33 -0.49
N TYR A 47 7.18 -10.81 -1.73
CA TYR A 47 7.54 -10.01 -2.90
C TYR A 47 6.67 -10.43 -4.09
N LEU A 48 5.95 -9.47 -4.67
CA LEU A 48 5.01 -9.67 -5.77
C LEU A 48 4.01 -10.82 -5.51
N GLY A 49 3.50 -10.90 -4.28
CA GLY A 49 2.52 -11.90 -3.85
C GLY A 49 3.09 -13.27 -3.47
N ASN A 50 4.39 -13.49 -3.68
CA ASN A 50 5.05 -14.75 -3.33
C ASN A 50 5.75 -14.65 -1.98
N ARG A 51 5.66 -15.71 -1.18
CA ARG A 51 6.34 -15.82 0.12
C ARG A 51 7.76 -16.36 -0.08
N TYR A 52 8.74 -15.67 0.50
CA TYR A 52 10.14 -16.06 0.50
C TYR A 52 10.65 -16.13 1.95
N PRO A 53 11.15 -17.28 2.42
CA PRO A 53 11.99 -17.30 3.61
C PRO A 53 13.25 -16.45 3.36
N LEU A 54 13.59 -15.63 4.35
CA LEU A 54 14.79 -14.82 4.36
C LEU A 54 16.01 -15.70 4.63
N ASP A 55 17.11 -15.42 3.96
CA ASP A 55 18.43 -15.99 4.23
C ASP A 55 19.40 -14.84 4.47
N VAL A 56 19.81 -14.63 5.72
CA VAL A 56 20.64 -13.48 6.10
C VAL A 56 22.10 -13.87 6.06
N GLU A 57 22.84 -13.24 5.15
CA GLU A 57 24.27 -13.47 4.96
C GLU A 57 25.07 -12.25 5.41
N TYR A 58 26.14 -12.48 6.17
CA TYR A 58 26.99 -11.41 6.68
C TYR A 58 28.35 -11.42 5.96
N HIS A 59 28.74 -10.28 5.40
CA HIS A 59 30.01 -10.14 4.68
C HIS A 59 30.66 -8.76 4.85
N ALA A 60 31.87 -8.58 4.31
CA ALA A 60 32.58 -7.30 4.33
C ALA A 60 32.18 -6.35 3.17
N GLY A 61 31.30 -6.79 2.26
CA GLY A 61 30.90 -6.06 1.06
C GLY A 61 29.75 -5.07 1.23
N PRO A 62 29.30 -4.45 0.13
CA PRO A 62 28.09 -3.63 0.12
C PRO A 62 26.83 -4.49 0.29
N PRO A 63 25.85 -4.02 1.07
CA PRO A 63 24.63 -4.77 1.29
C PRO A 63 23.79 -4.88 0.01
N SER A 64 23.06 -5.98 -0.13
CA SER A 64 22.18 -6.21 -1.26
C SER A 64 21.08 -7.20 -0.92
N VAL A 65 20.04 -7.26 -1.75
CA VAL A 65 18.98 -8.25 -1.64
C VAL A 65 18.77 -8.92 -3.00
N VAL A 66 18.70 -10.25 -2.99
CA VAL A 66 18.55 -11.06 -4.21
C VAL A 66 17.47 -12.11 -3.99
N ILE A 67 16.66 -12.36 -5.01
CA ILE A 67 15.72 -13.49 -5.01
C ILE A 67 16.42 -14.67 -5.69
N ARG A 68 16.82 -15.68 -4.90
CA ARG A 68 17.55 -16.85 -5.39
C ARG A 68 16.57 -17.96 -5.78
N ASN A 69 16.66 -18.40 -7.04
CA ASN A 69 15.90 -19.53 -7.60
C ASN A 69 14.37 -19.45 -7.39
N LYS A 70 13.81 -18.24 -7.24
CA LYS A 70 12.40 -17.99 -6.89
C LYS A 70 11.94 -18.69 -5.59
N LYS A 71 12.86 -19.05 -4.69
CA LYS A 71 12.57 -19.80 -3.47
C LYS A 71 13.00 -19.09 -2.20
N THR A 72 14.10 -18.36 -2.22
CA THR A 72 14.63 -17.66 -1.04
C THR A 72 14.86 -16.18 -1.36
N MET A 73 14.82 -15.35 -0.32
CA MET A 73 15.21 -13.95 -0.37
C MET A 73 16.48 -13.80 0.44
N ASP A 74 17.59 -13.57 -0.25
CA ASP A 74 18.88 -13.42 0.39
C ASP A 74 19.04 -11.96 0.80
N LEU A 75 19.24 -11.72 2.09
CA LEU A 75 19.54 -10.41 2.66
C LEU A 75 21.01 -10.38 3.04
N ILE A 76 21.82 -9.84 2.13
CA ILE A 76 23.26 -9.75 2.30
C ILE A 76 23.58 -8.43 2.98
N VAL A 77 24.18 -8.48 4.16
CA VAL A 77 24.43 -7.31 5.02
C VAL A 77 25.84 -7.29 5.57
N ARG A 78 26.27 -6.12 6.04
CA ARG A 78 27.61 -5.97 6.63
C ARG A 78 27.73 -6.78 7.92
N LEU A 79 28.92 -7.29 8.21
CA LEU A 79 29.25 -7.92 9.49
C LEU A 79 28.79 -7.06 10.67
N GLY A 80 28.11 -7.68 11.63
CA GLY A 80 27.57 -7.00 12.83
C GLY A 80 26.29 -6.19 12.60
N SER A 81 25.61 -6.31 11.45
CA SER A 81 24.41 -5.51 11.17
C SER A 81 23.28 -5.78 12.18
N ILE A 82 22.80 -4.71 12.81
CA ILE A 82 21.66 -4.77 13.75
C ILE A 82 20.32 -4.88 12.99
N ILE A 83 19.23 -5.16 13.72
CA ILE A 83 17.87 -5.29 13.14
C ILE A 83 17.50 -4.09 12.26
N ALA A 84 17.72 -2.86 12.75
CA ALA A 84 17.39 -1.64 12.01
C ALA A 84 18.14 -1.49 10.68
N GLN A 85 19.40 -1.96 10.62
CA GLN A 85 20.19 -1.92 9.40
C GLN A 85 19.71 -2.97 8.39
N ARG A 86 19.35 -4.16 8.87
CA ARG A 86 18.73 -5.22 8.05
C ARG A 86 17.38 -4.79 7.49
N GLU A 87 16.53 -4.18 8.32
CA GLU A 87 15.27 -3.58 7.88
C GLU A 87 15.51 -2.53 6.80
N HIS A 88 16.43 -1.60 7.04
CA HIS A 88 16.71 -0.51 6.09
C HIS A 88 17.12 -1.05 4.72
N VAL A 89 18.06 -2.00 4.67
CA VAL A 89 18.51 -2.63 3.41
C VAL A 89 17.33 -3.27 2.67
N LEU A 90 16.48 -4.01 3.37
CA LEU A 90 15.35 -4.67 2.73
C LEU A 90 14.28 -3.67 2.24
N LEU A 91 14.01 -2.61 3.01
CA LEU A 91 13.05 -1.57 2.60
C LEU A 91 13.55 -0.74 1.42
N GLU A 92 14.86 -0.43 1.34
CA GLU A 92 15.42 0.24 0.17
C GLU A 92 15.36 -0.65 -1.06
N TRP A 93 15.64 -1.95 -0.92
CA TRP A 93 15.45 -2.89 -2.02
C TRP A 93 14.00 -2.94 -2.50
N TYR A 94 13.03 -3.05 -1.59
CA TYR A 94 11.61 -2.98 -1.94
C TYR A 94 11.24 -1.69 -2.67
N ARG A 95 11.78 -0.55 -2.24
CA ARG A 95 11.53 0.75 -2.88
C ARG A 95 12.11 0.78 -4.29
N HIS A 96 13.30 0.23 -4.48
CA HIS A 96 13.92 0.09 -5.79
C HIS A 96 13.09 -0.81 -6.72
N GLN A 97 12.66 -1.98 -6.25
CA GLN A 97 11.82 -2.88 -7.04
C GLN A 97 10.49 -2.20 -7.44
N LEU A 98 9.80 -1.57 -6.49
CA LEU A 98 8.53 -0.88 -6.76
C LEU A 98 8.72 0.29 -7.74
N LYS A 99 9.76 1.11 -7.56
CA LYS A 99 10.09 2.19 -8.52
C LYS A 99 10.50 1.67 -9.91
N GLY A 100 10.99 0.44 -10.02
CA GLY A 100 11.28 -0.19 -11.29
C GLY A 100 10.03 -0.56 -12.09
N ILE A 101 8.95 -0.97 -11.42
CA ILE A 101 7.70 -1.42 -12.08
C ILE A 101 6.68 -0.30 -12.28
N LEU A 102 6.66 0.70 -11.40
CA LEU A 102 5.65 1.77 -11.41
C LEU A 102 5.60 2.60 -12.69
N PRO A 103 6.72 3.01 -13.34
CA PRO A 103 6.67 3.83 -14.54
C PRO A 103 5.81 3.21 -15.63
N ALA A 104 6.01 1.92 -15.93
CA ALA A 104 5.24 1.22 -16.95
C ALA A 104 3.74 1.10 -16.59
N ILE A 105 3.44 0.85 -15.31
CA ILE A 105 2.05 0.76 -14.82
C ILE A 105 1.37 2.13 -14.90
N ILE A 106 2.03 3.20 -14.46
CA ILE A 106 1.50 4.56 -14.48
C ILE A 106 1.22 4.99 -15.92
N THR A 107 2.19 4.85 -16.83
CA THR A 107 1.99 5.21 -18.24
C THR A 107 0.85 4.45 -18.91
N LYS A 108 0.71 3.15 -18.61
CA LYS A 108 -0.42 2.33 -19.08
C LYS A 108 -1.76 2.94 -18.63
N TRP A 109 -1.88 3.26 -17.35
CA TRP A 109 -3.14 3.74 -16.79
C TRP A 109 -3.44 5.21 -17.11
N GLU A 110 -2.43 6.07 -17.19
CA GLU A 110 -2.56 7.44 -17.72
C GLU A 110 -3.16 7.42 -19.12
N THR A 111 -2.61 6.57 -20.00
CA THR A 111 -3.12 6.42 -21.38
C THR A 111 -4.53 5.84 -21.41
N THR A 112 -4.81 4.85 -20.55
CA THR A 112 -6.12 4.16 -20.53
C THR A 112 -7.23 5.06 -19.98
N ILE A 113 -6.91 5.90 -18.98
CA ILE A 113 -7.87 6.76 -18.27
C ILE A 113 -7.95 8.16 -18.92
N ASP A 114 -6.99 8.50 -19.79
CA ASP A 114 -6.82 9.82 -20.40
C ASP A 114 -6.58 10.94 -19.37
N VAL A 115 -5.61 10.70 -18.48
CA VAL A 115 -5.16 11.66 -17.46
C VAL A 115 -3.64 11.69 -17.39
N GLN A 116 -3.08 12.71 -16.73
CA GLN A 116 -1.64 12.84 -16.49
C GLN A 116 -1.37 13.19 -15.03
N VAL A 117 -0.35 12.58 -14.43
CA VAL A 117 0.19 12.98 -13.13
C VAL A 117 1.41 13.87 -13.33
N ALA A 118 1.45 14.98 -12.59
CA ALA A 118 2.62 15.85 -12.56
C ALA A 118 3.78 15.23 -11.77
N GLU A 119 3.47 14.42 -10.75
CA GLU A 119 4.48 13.76 -9.92
C GLU A 119 3.91 12.47 -9.33
N TRP A 120 4.78 11.46 -9.16
CA TRP A 120 4.46 10.28 -8.40
C TRP A 120 5.63 9.86 -7.51
N GLY A 121 5.34 9.04 -6.49
CA GLY A 121 6.41 8.33 -5.79
C GLY A 121 5.94 7.31 -4.77
N VAL A 122 6.90 6.81 -4.00
CA VAL A 122 6.72 5.69 -3.06
C VAL A 122 6.98 6.13 -1.63
N LYS A 123 6.05 5.87 -0.72
CA LYS A 123 6.17 6.15 0.72
C LYS A 123 5.79 4.91 1.53
N LYS A 124 6.46 4.65 2.65
CA LYS A 124 5.98 3.68 3.64
C LYS A 124 4.85 4.36 4.43
N MET A 125 3.61 3.94 4.22
CA MET A 125 2.43 4.51 4.88
C MET A 125 1.83 3.48 5.83
N LYS A 126 1.16 3.95 6.90
CA LYS A 126 0.56 3.06 7.92
C LYS A 126 -0.92 2.75 7.69
N THR A 127 -1.63 3.63 6.99
CA THR A 127 -3.12 3.58 6.94
C THR A 127 -3.72 3.72 5.55
N LYS A 128 -2.93 4.05 4.52
CA LYS A 128 -3.37 4.06 3.12
C LYS A 128 -2.48 3.24 2.19
N TRP A 129 -3.06 2.66 1.15
CA TRP A 129 -2.35 2.01 0.04
C TRP A 129 -1.86 3.00 -1.01
N GLY A 130 -2.55 4.14 -1.14
CA GLY A 130 -2.18 5.24 -2.01
C GLY A 130 -2.83 6.55 -1.56
N THR A 131 -2.41 7.65 -2.17
CA THR A 131 -3.05 8.96 -2.03
C THR A 131 -2.90 9.77 -3.31
N CYS A 132 -3.93 10.51 -3.68
CA CYS A 132 -3.91 11.49 -4.76
C CYS A 132 -4.13 12.91 -4.22
N ASN A 133 -3.26 13.85 -4.63
CA ASN A 133 -3.51 15.28 -4.52
C ASN A 133 -3.96 15.79 -5.89
N ILE A 134 -5.26 16.01 -6.03
CA ILE A 134 -5.90 16.39 -7.29
C ILE A 134 -5.39 17.76 -7.77
N ALA A 135 -5.30 18.75 -6.88
CA ALA A 135 -4.91 20.11 -7.23
C ALA A 135 -3.47 20.20 -7.76
N ALA A 136 -2.57 19.37 -7.21
CA ALA A 136 -1.18 19.29 -7.66
C ALA A 136 -0.94 18.17 -8.69
N GLN A 137 -1.97 17.38 -9.02
CA GLN A 137 -1.90 16.17 -9.84
C GLN A 137 -0.78 15.21 -9.41
N ARG A 138 -0.64 14.97 -8.10
CA ARG A 138 0.42 14.11 -7.54
C ARG A 138 -0.14 12.86 -6.89
N ILE A 139 0.49 11.72 -7.12
CA ILE A 139 0.12 10.47 -6.46
C ILE A 139 1.26 9.90 -5.61
N TRP A 140 0.93 9.28 -4.49
CA TRP A 140 1.90 8.53 -3.68
C TRP A 140 1.36 7.13 -3.47
N LEU A 141 2.20 6.12 -3.71
CA LEU A 141 1.87 4.72 -3.56
C LEU A 141 2.62 4.13 -2.36
N ASN A 142 1.95 3.24 -1.63
CA ASN A 142 2.54 2.64 -0.43
C ASN A 142 3.62 1.61 -0.81
N LEU A 143 4.78 1.70 -0.16
CA LEU A 143 5.88 0.74 -0.29
C LEU A 143 5.41 -0.71 -0.07
N GLU A 144 4.46 -0.92 0.84
CA GLU A 144 3.91 -2.24 1.16
C GLU A 144 3.23 -2.93 -0.04
N LEU A 145 2.85 -2.18 -1.10
CA LEU A 145 2.27 -2.75 -2.32
C LEU A 145 3.18 -3.76 -3.01
N ILE A 146 4.50 -3.59 -2.90
CA ILE A 146 5.48 -4.49 -3.53
C ILE A 146 5.40 -5.92 -2.99
N LYS A 147 4.78 -6.11 -1.82
CA LYS A 147 4.59 -7.40 -1.18
C LYS A 147 3.32 -8.11 -1.68
N LYS A 148 2.41 -7.37 -2.33
CA LYS A 148 1.15 -7.88 -2.90
C LYS A 148 1.36 -8.34 -4.35
N PRO A 149 0.47 -9.19 -4.90
CA PRO A 149 0.51 -9.51 -6.33
C PRO A 149 0.51 -8.26 -7.21
N GLN A 150 1.13 -8.35 -8.39
CA GLN A 150 1.26 -7.20 -9.28
C GLN A 150 -0.08 -6.55 -9.67
N HIS A 151 -1.15 -7.34 -9.83
CA HIS A 151 -2.48 -6.81 -10.14
C HIS A 151 -3.03 -5.90 -9.03
N CYS A 152 -2.63 -6.09 -7.77
CA CYS A 152 -3.00 -5.19 -6.68
C CYS A 152 -2.30 -3.82 -6.81
N ILE A 153 -1.06 -3.81 -7.32
CA ILE A 153 -0.32 -2.59 -7.60
C ILE A 153 -1.00 -1.82 -8.74
N GLU A 154 -1.41 -2.53 -9.79
CA GLU A 154 -2.19 -1.95 -10.90
C GLU A 154 -3.53 -1.38 -10.41
N TYR A 155 -4.27 -2.13 -9.58
CA TYR A 155 -5.53 -1.69 -8.99
C TYR A 155 -5.39 -0.37 -8.22
N VAL A 156 -4.43 -0.29 -7.28
CA VAL A 156 -4.24 0.92 -6.50
C VAL A 156 -3.74 2.08 -7.38
N THR A 157 -2.89 1.81 -8.37
CA THR A 157 -2.44 2.86 -9.29
C THR A 157 -3.60 3.44 -10.10
N ALA A 158 -4.45 2.59 -10.67
CA ALA A 158 -5.65 3.01 -11.39
C ALA A 158 -6.61 3.79 -10.48
N HIS A 159 -6.79 3.33 -9.23
CA HIS A 159 -7.61 4.02 -8.23
C HIS A 159 -7.15 5.46 -7.97
N GLU A 160 -5.85 5.67 -7.74
CA GLU A 160 -5.31 7.02 -7.52
C GLU A 160 -5.39 7.92 -8.77
N LEU A 161 -5.32 7.35 -9.96
CA LEU A 161 -5.48 8.09 -11.22
C LEU A 161 -6.94 8.46 -11.49
N VAL A 162 -7.91 7.58 -11.19
CA VAL A 162 -9.34 7.89 -11.29
C VAL A 162 -9.71 9.04 -10.35
N HIS A 163 -9.00 9.22 -9.24
CA HIS A 163 -9.19 10.40 -8.39
C HIS A 163 -8.95 11.75 -9.07
N LEU A 164 -8.21 11.78 -10.20
CA LEU A 164 -8.08 12.99 -11.01
C LEU A 164 -9.37 13.34 -11.77
N LEU A 165 -10.23 12.36 -12.03
CA LEU A 165 -11.53 12.54 -12.68
C LEU A 165 -12.68 12.69 -11.68
N GLU A 166 -12.61 11.98 -10.56
CA GLU A 166 -13.65 11.96 -9.53
C GLU A 166 -13.06 11.83 -8.12
N ARG A 167 -13.30 12.86 -7.29
CA ARG A 167 -12.74 12.96 -5.96
C ARG A 167 -13.31 11.94 -4.98
N HIS A 168 -14.60 11.65 -5.08
CA HIS A 168 -15.33 10.87 -4.08
C HIS A 168 -15.60 9.45 -4.58
N HIS A 169 -15.58 8.46 -3.70
CA HIS A 169 -15.89 7.06 -4.05
C HIS A 169 -17.39 6.80 -4.27
N ASN A 170 -18.04 7.66 -5.05
CA ASN A 170 -19.46 7.58 -5.40
C ASN A 170 -19.71 6.68 -6.63
N ASP A 171 -20.95 6.63 -7.11
CA ASP A 171 -21.33 5.84 -8.28
C ASP A 171 -20.56 6.22 -9.56
N ARG A 172 -20.19 7.51 -9.73
CA ARG A 172 -19.34 7.93 -10.85
C ARG A 172 -17.95 7.30 -10.75
N PHE A 173 -17.33 7.32 -9.58
CA PHE A 173 -16.05 6.66 -9.35
C PHE A 173 -16.13 5.16 -9.62
N ASN A 174 -17.16 4.48 -9.10
CA ASN A 174 -17.39 3.06 -9.35
C ASN A 174 -17.64 2.77 -10.84
N GLY A 175 -18.31 3.68 -11.55
CA GLY A 175 -18.49 3.66 -12.99
C GLY A 175 -17.16 3.71 -13.73
N PHE A 176 -16.29 4.67 -13.41
CA PHE A 176 -14.94 4.76 -14.00
C PHE A 176 -14.10 3.53 -13.72
N MET A 177 -14.04 3.07 -12.46
CA MET A 177 -13.28 1.86 -12.11
C MET A 177 -13.81 0.63 -12.86
N THR A 178 -15.13 0.48 -12.98
CA THR A 178 -15.75 -0.63 -13.71
C THR A 178 -15.48 -0.54 -15.22
N HIS A 179 -15.48 0.67 -15.78
CA HIS A 179 -15.18 0.91 -17.19
C HIS A 179 -13.72 0.60 -17.53
N PHE A 180 -12.76 1.14 -16.78
CA PHE A 180 -11.34 0.99 -17.07
C PHE A 180 -10.75 -0.35 -16.56
N MET A 181 -11.31 -0.91 -15.49
CA MET A 181 -10.82 -2.14 -14.87
C MET A 181 -12.00 -2.99 -14.35
N PRO A 182 -12.75 -3.71 -15.21
CA PRO A 182 -13.95 -4.45 -14.79
C PRO A 182 -13.76 -5.40 -13.60
N GLN A 183 -12.56 -5.96 -13.43
CA GLN A 183 -12.19 -6.89 -12.36
C GLN A 183 -11.70 -6.20 -11.07
N TRP A 184 -11.81 -4.87 -10.93
CA TRP A 184 -11.24 -4.12 -9.81
C TRP A 184 -11.72 -4.60 -8.44
N ARG A 185 -12.96 -5.11 -8.34
CA ARG A 185 -13.50 -5.67 -7.09
C ARG A 185 -12.74 -6.91 -6.65
N HIS A 186 -12.37 -7.79 -7.59
CA HIS A 186 -11.56 -8.97 -7.32
C HIS A 186 -10.16 -8.59 -6.84
N TYR A 187 -9.50 -7.64 -7.52
CA TYR A 187 -8.17 -7.18 -7.13
C TYR A 187 -8.16 -6.46 -5.78
N ARG A 188 -9.23 -5.74 -5.44
CA ARG A 188 -9.43 -5.17 -4.11
C ARG A 188 -9.55 -6.25 -3.04
N ASP A 189 -10.29 -7.32 -3.32
CA ASP A 189 -10.45 -8.41 -2.37
C ASP A 189 -9.11 -9.17 -2.18
N ASP A 190 -8.34 -9.36 -3.25
CA ASP A 190 -6.99 -9.94 -3.19
C ASP A 190 -5.99 -9.05 -2.44
N LEU A 191 -6.07 -7.73 -2.62
CA LEU A 191 -5.31 -6.74 -1.85
C LEU A 191 -5.57 -6.91 -0.33
N ASN A 192 -6.82 -7.18 0.06
CA ASN A 192 -7.23 -7.37 1.45
C ASN A 192 -6.91 -8.77 2.01
N ARG A 193 -6.74 -9.79 1.17
CA ARG A 193 -6.55 -11.20 1.60
C ARG A 193 -5.10 -11.56 1.96
N ALA A 194 -4.10 -10.93 1.33
CA ALA A 194 -2.71 -11.39 1.43
C ALA A 194 -2.03 -11.11 2.80
N PRO A 195 -1.10 -11.96 3.27
CA PRO A 195 -0.65 -12.07 4.66
C PRO A 195 0.44 -11.04 4.96
N LEU A 196 0.07 -9.77 4.86
CA LEU A 196 0.70 -8.73 5.64
C LEU A 196 -0.27 -8.49 6.78
N GLY A 197 0.18 -8.63 7.99
CA GLY A 197 0.49 -7.35 8.59
C GLY A 197 -0.61 -6.80 9.48
N HIS A 198 -1.89 -7.15 9.26
CA HIS A 198 -3.08 -6.42 9.71
C HIS A 198 -2.86 -4.95 10.14
N GLU A 199 -2.23 -4.16 9.27
CA GLU A 199 -2.65 -2.78 9.15
C GLU A 199 -4.09 -2.87 8.61
N SER A 200 -5.05 -2.40 9.40
CA SER A 200 -6.45 -2.37 9.02
C SER A 200 -6.61 -1.40 7.84
N TRP A 201 -6.43 -1.91 6.62
CA TRP A 201 -6.71 -1.15 5.42
C TRP A 201 -8.21 -1.23 5.17
N GLU A 202 -8.94 -0.22 5.64
CA GLU A 202 -10.33 -0.07 5.24
C GLU A 202 -10.37 0.16 3.73
N SER A 203 -10.92 -0.82 3.02
CA SER A 203 -11.61 -0.56 1.76
C SER A 203 -12.79 0.34 2.09
N GLN A 204 -12.72 1.63 1.76
CA GLN A 204 -13.83 2.58 1.93
C GLN A 204 -14.94 2.31 0.90
N LEU A 205 -15.54 1.12 0.97
CA LEU A 205 -16.71 0.74 0.21
C LEU A 205 -17.67 -0.02 1.11
N SER A 206 -18.44 0.75 1.86
CA SER A 206 -19.84 0.46 2.16
C SER A 206 -20.51 1.78 2.45
N GLU A 207 -21.38 2.18 1.52
CA GLU A 207 -22.58 3.00 1.70
C GLU A 207 -22.39 4.35 2.43
N ASP A 208 -22.30 5.41 1.63
CA ASP A 208 -23.30 6.50 1.59
C ASP A 208 -23.15 7.31 0.29
#